data_AF-A0AAV3TCU8-F1
#
_entry.id   AF-A0AAV3TCU8-F1
#
_cell.length_a   1.000
_cell.length_b   1.000
_cell.length_c   1.000
_cell.angle_alpha   90.00
_cell.angle_beta   90.00
_cell.angle_gamma   90.00
#
_symmetry.space_group_name_H-M   'P 1'
#
loop_
_entity.id
_entity.type
_entity.pdbx_description
1 polymer ?
#
loop_
_entity_poly.entity_id
_entity_poly.type
_entity_poly.pdbx_seq_one_letter_code
_entity_poly.pdbx_strand_id
1 'polypeptide(L)'
;MATVRTPPSAGIVASAVTVLVAFAPFLVLSSAASSGLQTYYAHGIVGPWPVAMLGLLSIVAFAAGRQERTDPVTIAGATLVFGVAAAAIALYWAVAVPGDLVQQLGTAAWLEYHRWLLAVGALGVLASALWYVRALDLV
;
A
#
# COMPACT_ATOMS: atom_id res chain seq x y z
N MET A 1 -5.50 11.17 -25.03
CA MET A 1 -4.31 11.38 -24.17
C MET A 1 -4.66 11.42 -22.67
N ALA A 2 -5.64 12.20 -22.22
CA ALA A 2 -6.02 12.28 -20.80
C ALA A 2 -6.35 10.91 -20.16
N THR A 3 -7.02 10.02 -20.90
CA THR A 3 -7.41 8.67 -20.47
C THR A 3 -6.25 7.76 -20.06
N VAL A 4 -5.04 7.94 -20.63
CA VAL A 4 -3.87 7.08 -20.33
C VAL A 4 -3.08 7.61 -19.12
N ARG A 5 -3.21 8.91 -18.80
CA ARG A 5 -2.51 9.53 -17.65
C ARG A 5 -3.30 9.44 -16.34
N THR A 6 -4.61 9.21 -16.39
CA THR A 6 -5.46 9.08 -15.20
C THR A 6 -5.11 7.86 -14.34
N PRO A 7 -4.93 6.64 -14.89
CA PRO A 7 -4.61 5.47 -14.07
C PRO A 7 -3.28 5.63 -13.30
N PRO A 8 -2.18 6.11 -13.91
CA PRO A 8 -0.95 6.41 -13.16
C PRO A 8 -1.14 7.46 -12.06
N SER A 9 -1.94 8.51 -12.29
CA SER A 9 -2.25 9.49 -11.25
C SER A 9 -3.00 8.89 -10.07
N ALA A 10 -4.00 8.05 -10.32
CA ALA A 10 -4.71 7.32 -9.28
C ALA A 10 -3.76 6.39 -8.52
N GLY A 11 -2.87 5.70 -9.24
CA GLY A 11 -1.84 4.83 -8.67
C GLY A 11 -0.87 5.55 -7.75
N ILE A 12 -0.43 6.78 -8.10
CA ILE A 12 0.41 7.62 -7.23
C ILE A 12 -0.33 7.94 -5.93
N VAL A 13 -1.59 8.36 -6.01
CA VAL A 13 -2.39 8.72 -4.83
C VAL A 13 -2.62 7.50 -3.95
N ALA A 14 -3.04 6.36 -4.53
CA ALA A 14 -3.24 5.11 -3.78
C ALA A 14 -1.95 4.65 -3.10
N SER A 15 -0.81 4.74 -3.78
CA SER A 15 0.49 4.36 -3.25
C SER A 15 0.92 5.28 -2.11
N ALA A 16 0.74 6.60 -2.26
CA ALA A 16 1.05 7.58 -1.22
C ALA A 16 0.16 7.36 0.02
N VAL A 17 -1.14 7.14 -0.16
CA VAL A 17 -2.05 6.80 0.95
C VAL A 17 -1.62 5.52 1.64
N THR A 18 -1.26 4.48 0.88
CA THR A 18 -0.78 3.19 1.44
C THR A 18 0.46 3.40 2.32
N VAL A 19 1.43 4.18 1.85
CA VAL A 19 2.64 4.52 2.62
C VAL A 19 2.26 5.31 3.87
N LEU A 20 1.42 6.35 3.75
CA LEU A 20 0.98 7.13 4.91
C LEU A 20 0.26 6.29 5.95
N VAL A 21 -0.61 5.36 5.54
CA VAL A 21 -1.27 4.42 6.45
C VAL A 21 -0.23 3.56 7.15
N ALA A 22 0.74 2.99 6.43
CA ALA A 22 1.79 2.16 7.03
C ALA A 22 2.63 2.88 8.09
N PHE A 23 2.81 4.21 7.96
CA PHE A 23 3.54 5.02 8.93
C PHE A 23 2.64 5.72 9.97
N ALA A 24 1.33 5.75 9.78
CA ALA A 24 0.40 6.53 10.61
C ALA A 24 0.56 6.28 12.12
N PRO A 25 0.71 5.03 12.62
CA PRO A 25 0.92 4.80 14.05
C PRO A 25 2.17 5.47 14.64
N PHE A 26 3.25 5.61 13.86
CA PHE A 26 4.47 6.29 14.31
C PHE A 26 4.34 7.81 14.31
N LEU A 27 3.41 8.36 13.54
CA LEU A 27 3.20 9.81 13.40
C LEU A 27 2.16 10.34 14.39
N VAL A 28 1.20 9.51 14.79
CA VAL A 28 0.01 9.93 15.55
C VAL A 28 0.07 9.46 17.01
N LEU A 29 0.70 8.31 17.31
CA LEU A 29 0.75 7.80 18.68
C LEU A 29 1.81 8.52 19.52
N SER A 30 1.52 8.67 20.80
CA SER A 30 2.48 9.18 21.78
C SER A 30 3.61 8.18 22.04
N SER A 31 4.74 8.66 22.56
CA SER A 31 5.92 7.84 22.87
C SER A 31 5.64 6.66 23.82
N ALA A 32 4.61 6.76 24.67
CA ALA A 32 4.21 5.68 25.57
C ALA A 32 3.44 4.57 24.83
N ALA A 33 2.53 4.95 23.91
CA ALA A 33 1.73 4.03 23.11
C ALA A 33 2.54 3.36 21.98
N SER A 34 3.63 3.98 21.53
CA SER A 34 4.48 3.44 20.46
C SER A 34 5.35 2.25 20.90
N SER A 35 5.49 1.98 22.21
CA SER A 35 6.29 0.88 22.74
C SER A 35 5.82 -0.51 22.29
N GLY A 36 4.51 -0.68 22.03
CA GLY A 36 3.93 -1.93 21.52
C GLY A 36 3.97 -2.09 19.98
N LEU A 37 4.31 -1.04 19.23
CA LEU A 37 4.25 -1.07 17.77
C LEU A 37 5.21 -2.07 17.15
N GLN A 38 6.38 -2.29 17.76
CA GLN A 38 7.32 -3.27 17.24
C GLN A 38 6.72 -4.67 17.25
N THR A 39 6.05 -5.06 18.34
CA THR A 39 5.37 -6.36 18.45
C THR A 39 4.24 -6.49 17.42
N TYR A 40 3.48 -5.41 17.23
CA TYR A 40 2.41 -5.37 16.24
C TYR A 40 2.92 -5.49 14.79
N TYR A 41 3.96 -4.74 14.42
CA TYR A 41 4.53 -4.74 13.07
C TYR A 41 5.36 -5.99 12.77
N ALA A 42 5.91 -6.64 13.80
CA ALA A 42 6.66 -7.89 13.67
C ALA A 42 5.76 -9.14 13.70
N HIS A 43 4.44 -8.98 13.87
CA HIS A 43 3.54 -10.13 13.92
C HIS A 43 3.38 -10.81 12.55
N GLY A 44 3.41 -12.15 12.55
CA GLY A 44 3.30 -12.98 11.36
C GLY A 44 4.65 -13.30 10.70
N ILE A 45 4.61 -13.96 9.55
CA ILE A 45 5.78 -14.31 8.74
C ILE A 45 6.37 -13.06 8.08
N VAL A 46 5.51 -12.14 7.66
CA VAL A 46 5.87 -10.89 7.01
C VAL A 46 4.97 -9.76 7.52
N GLY A 47 5.60 -8.67 7.94
CA GLY A 47 4.92 -7.46 8.42
C GLY A 47 4.56 -6.48 7.30
N PRO A 48 4.19 -5.23 7.65
CA PRO A 48 3.74 -4.24 6.68
C PRO A 48 4.89 -3.51 5.94
N TRP A 49 6.15 -3.69 6.37
CA TRP A 49 7.29 -2.96 5.77
C TRP A 49 7.49 -3.19 4.27
N PRO A 50 7.38 -4.43 3.74
CA PRO A 50 7.44 -4.63 2.30
C PRO A 50 6.30 -3.91 1.55
N VAL A 51 5.12 -3.78 2.15
CA VAL A 51 3.99 -3.04 1.56
C VAL A 51 4.35 -1.56 1.41
N ALA A 52 4.95 -0.95 2.44
CA ALA A 52 5.40 0.43 2.38
C ALA A 52 6.50 0.63 1.32
N MET A 53 7.49 -0.28 1.27
CA MET A 53 8.54 -0.25 0.26
C MET A 53 7.97 -0.35 -1.16
N LEU A 54 7.08 -1.32 -1.41
CA LEU A 54 6.43 -1.49 -2.71
C LEU A 54 5.54 -0.30 -3.05
N GLY A 55 4.90 0.34 -2.06
CA GLY A 55 4.18 1.59 -2.24
C GLY A 55 5.09 2.72 -2.73
N LEU A 56 6.25 2.92 -2.11
CA LEU A 56 7.24 3.91 -2.55
C LEU A 56 7.73 3.64 -3.99
N LEU A 57 8.05 2.38 -4.30
CA LEU A 57 8.44 1.99 -5.67
C LEU A 57 7.31 2.22 -6.67
N SER A 58 6.06 1.96 -6.28
CA SER A 58 4.88 2.19 -7.10
C SER A 58 4.67 3.69 -7.38
N ILE A 59 4.90 4.58 -6.42
CA ILE A 59 4.88 6.04 -6.65
C ILE A 59 5.84 6.40 -7.78
N VAL A 60 7.08 5.94 -7.69
CA VAL A 60 8.12 6.25 -8.68
C VAL A 60 7.77 5.67 -10.06
N ALA A 61 7.31 4.41 -10.09
CA ALA A 61 6.95 3.73 -11.34
C ALA A 61 5.74 4.42 -12.02
N PHE A 62 4.66 4.69 -11.29
CA PHE A 62 3.52 5.42 -11.84
C PHE A 62 3.89 6.85 -12.26
N ALA A 63 4.76 7.54 -11.51
CA ALA A 63 5.25 8.85 -11.90
C ALA A 63 6.07 8.79 -13.20
N ALA A 64 6.91 7.77 -13.38
CA ALA A 64 7.67 7.55 -14.61
C ALA A 64 6.73 7.29 -15.80
N GLY A 65 5.70 6.46 -15.63
CA GLY A 65 4.68 6.21 -16.65
C GLY A 65 3.86 7.46 -16.98
N ARG A 66 3.42 8.21 -15.97
CA ARG A 66 2.67 9.47 -16.15
C ARG A 66 3.47 10.53 -16.93
N GLN A 67 4.79 10.55 -16.75
CA GLN A 67 5.69 11.50 -17.39
C GLN A 67 6.30 10.97 -18.68
N GLU A 68 5.87 9.78 -19.15
CA GLU A 68 6.34 9.16 -20.40
C GLU A 68 7.88 9.00 -20.45
N ARG A 69 8.51 8.79 -19.28
CA ARG A 69 9.98 8.64 -19.14
C ARG A 69 10.47 7.21 -19.34
N THR A 70 9.56 6.25 -19.38
CA THR A 70 9.84 4.83 -19.52
C THR A 70 8.73 4.21 -20.35
N ASP A 71 9.06 3.15 -21.09
CA ASP A 71 8.10 2.39 -21.87
C ASP A 71 6.85 2.04 -21.03
N PRO A 72 5.64 2.40 -21.49
CA PRO A 72 4.41 2.27 -20.71
C PRO A 72 4.05 0.81 -20.41
N VAL A 73 4.37 -0.13 -21.30
CA VAL A 73 4.13 -1.57 -21.09
C VAL A 73 4.99 -2.09 -19.94
N THR A 74 6.26 -1.69 -19.90
CA THR A 74 7.19 -2.00 -18.81
C THR A 74 6.69 -1.46 -17.46
N ILE A 75 6.23 -0.21 -17.42
CA ILE A 75 5.67 0.39 -16.18
C ILE A 75 4.38 -0.31 -15.76
N ALA A 76 3.50 -0.65 -16.69
CA ALA A 76 2.26 -1.37 -16.40
C ALA A 76 2.55 -2.76 -15.79
N GLY A 77 3.51 -3.50 -16.35
CA GLY A 77 3.96 -4.77 -15.79
C GLY A 77 4.58 -4.62 -14.39
N ALA A 78 5.49 -3.66 -14.21
CA ALA A 78 6.15 -3.43 -12.92
C ALA A 78 5.15 -3.05 -11.82
N THR A 79 4.27 -2.08 -12.10
CA THR A 79 3.24 -1.62 -11.14
C THR A 79 2.22 -2.71 -10.83
N LEU A 80 1.90 -3.58 -11.79
CA LEU A 80 1.04 -4.74 -11.55
C LEU A 80 1.68 -5.73 -10.58
N VAL A 81 2.95 -6.10 -10.80
CA VAL A 81 3.70 -6.99 -9.89
C VAL A 81 3.79 -6.38 -8.48
N PHE A 82 4.10 -5.10 -8.37
CA PHE A 82 4.16 -4.41 -7.09
C PHE A 82 2.81 -4.39 -6.39
N GLY A 83 1.73 -4.07 -7.11
CA GLY A 83 0.37 -4.06 -6.59
C GLY A 83 -0.08 -5.43 -6.11
N VAL A 84 0.17 -6.49 -6.88
CA VAL A 84 -0.17 -7.88 -6.49
C VAL A 84 0.58 -8.29 -5.22
N ALA A 85 1.90 -8.08 -5.19
CA ALA A 85 2.72 -8.43 -4.04
C ALA A 85 2.30 -7.64 -2.80
N ALA A 86 2.10 -6.33 -2.93
CA ALA A 86 1.67 -5.47 -1.83
C ALA A 86 0.29 -5.89 -1.30
N ALA A 87 -0.68 -6.15 -2.18
CA ALA A 87 -2.02 -6.58 -1.80
C ALA A 87 -2.00 -7.95 -1.09
N ALA A 88 -1.26 -8.92 -1.61
CA ALA A 88 -1.14 -10.24 -1.00
C ALA A 88 -0.52 -10.16 0.41
N ILE A 89 0.58 -9.42 0.56
CA ILE A 89 1.25 -9.23 1.85
C ILE A 89 0.34 -8.47 2.84
N ALA A 90 -0.31 -7.39 2.40
CA ALA A 90 -1.17 -6.60 3.26
C ALA A 90 -2.43 -7.37 3.71
N LEU A 91 -3.06 -8.13 2.80
CA LEU A 91 -4.19 -8.99 3.14
C LEU A 91 -3.78 -10.10 4.10
N TYR A 92 -2.66 -10.77 3.83
CA TYR A 92 -2.08 -11.76 4.74
C TYR A 92 -1.88 -11.17 6.13
N TRP A 93 -1.22 -10.01 6.22
CA TRP A 93 -0.92 -9.39 7.51
C TRP A 93 -2.20 -8.95 8.23
N ALA A 94 -3.18 -8.42 7.49
CA ALA A 94 -4.48 -8.03 8.05
C ALA A 94 -5.22 -9.19 8.73
N VAL A 95 -5.15 -10.39 8.15
CA VAL A 95 -5.75 -11.59 8.75
C VAL A 95 -4.86 -12.26 9.81
N ALA A 96 -3.53 -12.16 9.67
CA ALA A 96 -2.58 -12.81 10.56
C ALA A 96 -2.51 -12.13 11.94
N VAL A 97 -2.55 -10.80 11.98
CA VAL A 97 -2.56 -10.07 13.26
C VAL A 97 -3.82 -10.45 14.05
N PRO A 98 -3.75 -10.81 15.33
CA PRO A 98 -4.92 -11.06 16.14
C PRO A 98 -5.48 -9.76 16.73
N GLY A 99 -6.78 -9.71 17.02
CA GLY A 99 -7.46 -8.49 17.46
C GLY A 99 -7.07 -8.01 18.85
N ASP A 100 -6.73 -8.93 19.74
CA ASP A 100 -6.23 -8.66 21.10
C ASP A 100 -4.90 -7.90 21.08
N LEU A 101 -4.00 -8.21 20.14
CA LEU A 101 -2.75 -7.50 19.96
C LEU A 101 -2.97 -6.03 19.58
N VAL A 102 -4.01 -5.74 18.79
CA VAL A 102 -4.38 -4.36 18.45
C VAL A 102 -4.88 -3.61 19.68
N GLN A 103 -5.71 -4.25 20.51
CA GLN A 103 -6.27 -3.64 21.72
C GLN A 103 -5.19 -3.25 22.76
N GLN A 104 -4.02 -3.90 22.71
CA GLN A 104 -2.87 -3.56 23.56
C GLN A 104 -2.13 -2.27 23.14
N LEU A 105 -2.33 -1.79 21.92
CA LEU A 105 -1.66 -0.57 21.41
C LEU A 105 -2.28 0.73 21.94
N GLY A 106 -3.51 0.67 22.45
CA GLY A 106 -4.19 1.82 23.03
C GLY A 106 -5.70 1.77 22.87
N THR A 107 -6.38 2.80 23.36
CA THR A 107 -7.85 2.92 23.34
C THR A 107 -8.39 3.57 22.06
N ALA A 108 -7.50 3.94 21.13
CA ALA A 108 -7.88 4.64 19.91
C ALA A 108 -8.54 3.67 18.91
N ALA A 109 -9.85 3.83 18.69
CA ALA A 109 -10.66 2.94 17.85
C ALA A 109 -10.14 2.77 16.40
N TRP A 110 -9.40 3.75 15.88
CA TRP A 110 -8.86 3.67 14.51
C TRP A 110 -7.79 2.58 14.34
N LEU A 111 -7.11 2.16 15.42
CA LEU A 111 -6.07 1.12 15.37
C LEU A 111 -6.64 -0.24 14.94
N GLU A 112 -7.90 -0.53 15.28
CA GLU A 112 -8.62 -1.73 14.84
C GLU A 112 -8.72 -1.84 13.31
N TYR A 113 -8.85 -0.69 12.65
CA TYR A 113 -8.98 -0.59 11.22
C TYR A 113 -7.64 -0.45 10.49
N HIS A 114 -6.54 -0.11 11.19
CA HIS A 114 -5.26 0.20 10.57
C HIS A 114 -4.77 -0.89 9.59
N ARG A 115 -4.79 -2.15 10.02
CA ARG A 115 -4.37 -3.30 9.17
C ARG A 115 -5.25 -3.47 7.92
N TRP A 116 -6.55 -3.21 8.06
CA TRP A 116 -7.50 -3.30 6.96
C TRP A 116 -7.40 -2.11 6.01
N LEU A 117 -7.15 -0.91 6.54
CA LEU A 117 -6.87 0.28 5.75
C LEU A 117 -5.60 0.10 4.92
N LEU A 118 -4.56 -0.54 5.46
CA LEU A 118 -3.36 -0.87 4.71
C LEU A 118 -3.66 -1.83 3.55
N ALA A 119 -4.48 -2.86 3.80
CA ALA A 119 -4.92 -3.79 2.76
C ALA A 119 -5.76 -3.10 1.67
N VAL A 120 -6.70 -2.23 2.06
CA VAL A 120 -7.50 -1.44 1.12
C VAL A 120 -6.62 -0.50 0.28
N GLY A 121 -5.64 0.15 0.91
CA GLY A 121 -4.66 0.98 0.20
C GLY A 121 -3.89 0.17 -0.86
N ALA A 122 -3.34 -0.98 -0.48
CA ALA A 122 -2.61 -1.86 -1.38
C ALA A 122 -3.49 -2.41 -2.52
N LEU A 123 -4.76 -2.72 -2.24
CA LEU A 123 -5.74 -3.07 -3.27
C LEU A 123 -6.04 -1.89 -4.22
N GLY A 124 -6.03 -0.66 -3.73
CA GLY A 124 -6.14 0.55 -4.56
C GLY A 124 -4.95 0.71 -5.52
N VAL A 125 -3.74 0.37 -5.07
CA VAL A 125 -2.53 0.34 -5.92
C VAL A 125 -2.71 -0.71 -7.03
N LEU A 126 -3.12 -1.92 -6.67
CA LEU A 126 -3.39 -3.00 -7.62
C LEU A 126 -4.50 -2.64 -8.63
N ALA A 127 -5.61 -2.06 -8.16
CA ALA A 127 -6.70 -1.63 -9.02
C ALA A 127 -6.25 -0.55 -10.02
N SER A 128 -5.40 0.38 -9.57
CA SER A 128 -4.82 1.41 -10.45
C SER A 128 -3.88 0.81 -11.50
N ALA A 129 -3.08 -0.19 -11.13
CA ALA A 129 -2.21 -0.92 -12.05
C ALA A 129 -3.02 -1.71 -13.09
N LEU A 130 -4.07 -2.43 -12.66
CA LEU A 130 -4.98 -3.15 -13.56
C LEU A 130 -5.71 -2.20 -14.51
N TRP A 131 -6.13 -1.03 -14.02
CA TRP A 131 -6.71 0.00 -14.88
C TRP A 131 -5.66 0.52 -15.88
N TYR A 132 -4.40 0.67 -15.47
CA TYR A 132 -3.36 1.09 -16.40
C TYR A 132 -3.09 0.07 -17.51
N VAL A 133 -3.01 -1.23 -17.16
CA VAL A 133 -2.91 -2.34 -18.12
C VAL A 133 -4.07 -2.32 -19.11
N ARG A 134 -5.30 -2.14 -18.62
CA ARG A 134 -6.52 -2.02 -19.42
C ARG A 134 -6.51 -0.80 -20.34
N ALA A 135 -6.03 0.35 -19.85
CA ALA A 135 -5.96 1.58 -20.63
C ALA A 135 -4.91 1.54 -21.75
N LEU A 136 -4.02 0.53 -21.73
CA LEU A 136 -3.04 0.23 -22.77
C LEU A 136 -3.48 -0.93 -23.68
N ASP A 137 -4.72 -1.41 -23.55
CA ASP A 137 -5.28 -2.52 -24.34
C ASP A 137 -4.46 -3.81 -24.28
N LEU A 138 -3.82 -4.07 -23.13
CA LEU A 138 -3.01 -5.28 -22.92
C LEU A 138 -3.86 -6.50 -22.51
N VAL A 139 -5.11 -6.29 -22.05
CA VAL A 139 -6.09 -7.31 -21.62
C VAL A 139 -7.52 -6.83 -21.83
#